data_AF-A0AAW1KBU9-F1
#
_entry.id   AF-A0AAW1KBU9-F1
#
_cell.length_a   1.000
_cell.length_b   1.000
_cell.length_c   1.000
_cell.angle_alpha   90.00
_cell.angle_beta   90.00
_cell.angle_gamma   90.00
#
_symmetry.space_group_name_H-M   'P 1'
#
loop_
_entity.id
_entity.type
_entity.pdbx_description
1 polymer ?
#
loop_
_entity_poly.entity_id
_entity_poly.type
_entity_poly.pdbx_seq_one_letter_code
_entity_poly.pdbx_strand_id
1 'polypeptide(L)'
;MEIKTTSSINLMVTATLLCVTSFVMARPSIVIESVPTPSPSEDYRIQQCANGIGETCGNSIFHYVFGAEKHVSKECCTRLVNAGEDCHDLLTNVTIRLEQFPEQQAKEIKLKNDKVWDLCKKDGQI
;
A
#
# COMPACT_ATOMS: atom_id res chain seq x y z
N MET A 1 -68.87 43.76 7.33
CA MET A 1 -68.21 43.59 6.01
C MET A 1 -66.94 42.80 6.28
N GLU A 2 -67.01 41.50 6.04
CA GLU A 2 -66.02 40.50 6.46
C GLU A 2 -65.03 40.21 5.32
N ILE A 3 -63.73 40.19 5.66
CA ILE A 3 -62.65 39.90 4.73
C ILE A 3 -62.29 38.42 4.90
N LYS A 4 -62.62 37.59 3.90
CA LYS A 4 -62.38 36.13 3.92
C LYS A 4 -60.99 35.78 3.38
N THR A 5 -60.09 35.54 4.32
CA THR A 5 -58.70 35.10 4.17
C THR A 5 -58.63 33.57 4.02
N THR A 6 -58.89 33.01 2.83
CA THR A 6 -58.92 31.53 2.66
C THR A 6 -58.44 31.02 1.29
N SER A 7 -57.25 31.44 0.82
CA SER A 7 -56.66 30.84 -0.40
C SER A 7 -55.16 30.55 -0.32
N SER A 8 -54.38 31.31 0.44
CA SER A 8 -52.90 31.16 0.44
C SER A 8 -52.36 30.14 1.44
N ILE A 9 -53.13 29.85 2.50
CA ILE A 9 -52.70 28.97 3.61
C ILE A 9 -52.72 27.50 3.17
N ASN A 10 -53.72 27.11 2.37
CA ASN A 10 -53.86 25.72 1.90
C ASN A 10 -52.70 25.28 0.99
N LEU A 11 -52.14 26.19 0.18
CA LEU A 11 -51.03 25.87 -0.72
C LEU A 11 -49.72 25.59 0.03
N MET A 12 -49.46 26.32 1.12
CA MET A 12 -48.28 26.10 1.98
C MET A 12 -48.39 24.82 2.80
N VAL A 13 -49.58 24.47 3.27
CA VAL A 13 -49.83 23.25 4.07
C VAL A 13 -49.71 22.00 3.19
N THR A 14 -50.15 22.05 1.92
CA THR A 14 -49.98 20.92 0.98
C THR A 14 -48.53 20.72 0.55
N ALA A 15 -47.75 21.80 0.37
CA ALA A 15 -46.34 21.71 -0.02
C ALA A 15 -45.45 21.16 1.09
N THR A 16 -45.75 21.51 2.35
CA THR A 16 -45.01 21.01 3.52
C THR A 16 -45.28 19.54 3.80
N LEU A 17 -46.52 19.06 3.59
CA LEU A 17 -46.89 17.65 3.80
C LEU A 17 -46.18 16.67 2.84
N LEU A 18 -45.85 17.11 1.62
CA LEU A 18 -45.08 16.30 0.66
C LEU A 18 -43.58 16.20 0.98
N CYS A 19 -43.02 17.17 1.71
CA CYS A 19 -41.61 17.14 2.10
C CYS A 19 -41.33 16.15 3.23
N VAL A 20 -42.25 16.01 4.20
CA VAL A 20 -42.05 15.12 5.37
C VAL A 20 -42.12 13.63 5.02
N THR A 21 -42.88 13.24 3.99
CA THR A 21 -43.01 11.82 3.60
C THR A 21 -41.77 11.24 2.92
N SER A 22 -40.86 12.09 2.44
CA SER A 22 -39.61 11.66 1.78
C SER A 22 -38.46 11.43 2.78
N PHE A 23 -38.60 11.85 4.04
CA PHE A 23 -37.66 11.52 5.10
C PHE A 23 -37.98 10.15 5.69
N VAL A 24 -37.96 9.11 4.84
CA VAL A 24 -37.63 7.78 5.34
C VAL A 24 -36.24 7.92 5.92
N MET A 25 -36.13 7.78 7.24
CA MET A 25 -34.87 7.79 7.96
C MET A 25 -33.96 6.74 7.32
N ALA A 26 -33.06 7.19 6.45
CA ALA A 26 -31.84 6.46 6.19
C ALA A 26 -31.25 6.23 7.58
N ARG A 27 -31.28 4.97 8.03
CA ARG A 27 -30.47 4.55 9.16
C ARG A 27 -29.07 5.09 8.86
N PRO A 28 -28.49 5.97 9.67
CA PRO A 28 -27.07 6.21 9.52
C PRO A 28 -26.42 4.86 9.82
N SER A 29 -26.04 4.14 8.77
CA SER A 29 -24.95 3.18 8.91
C SER A 29 -23.84 4.02 9.48
N ILE A 30 -23.49 3.80 10.74
CA ILE A 30 -22.25 4.29 11.30
C ILE A 30 -21.19 3.68 10.38
N VAL A 31 -20.75 4.45 9.39
CA VAL A 31 -19.50 4.19 8.72
C VAL A 31 -18.49 4.49 9.82
N ILE A 32 -18.05 3.46 10.52
CA ILE A 32 -16.77 3.55 11.22
C ILE A 32 -15.78 3.74 10.07
N GLU A 33 -15.53 5.00 9.73
CA GLU A 33 -14.39 5.36 8.91
C GLU A 33 -13.20 4.88 9.71
N SER A 34 -12.68 3.71 9.33
CA SER A 34 -11.52 3.11 9.96
C SER A 34 -10.44 4.17 9.86
N VAL A 35 -10.12 4.81 10.99
CA VAL A 35 -8.99 5.75 11.08
C VAL A 35 -7.81 5.00 10.47
N PRO A 36 -7.25 5.45 9.33
CA PRO A 36 -6.15 4.74 8.73
C PRO A 36 -5.03 4.69 9.75
N THR A 37 -4.70 3.48 10.20
CA THR A 37 -3.53 3.23 11.03
C THR A 37 -2.36 3.93 10.35
N PRO A 38 -1.57 4.78 11.06
CA PRO A 38 -0.46 5.46 10.43
C PRO A 38 0.44 4.41 9.78
N SER A 39 0.65 4.54 8.47
CA SER A 39 1.65 3.73 7.77
C SER A 39 2.97 3.92 8.50
N PRO A 40 3.70 2.84 8.80
CA PRO A 40 5.00 2.99 9.41
C PRO A 40 5.91 3.86 8.53
N SER A 41 6.84 4.60 9.16
CA SER A 41 7.81 5.40 8.42
C SER A 41 8.65 4.52 7.49
N GLU A 42 9.16 5.10 6.40
CA GLU A 42 10.03 4.38 5.46
C GLU A 42 11.23 3.75 6.19
N ASP A 43 11.86 4.49 7.10
CA ASP A 43 12.98 4.00 7.92
C ASP A 43 12.63 2.75 8.73
N TYR A 44 11.45 2.74 9.37
CA TYR A 44 11.00 1.57 10.14
C TYR A 44 10.71 0.37 9.23
N ARG A 45 10.17 0.61 8.03
CA ARG A 45 9.97 -0.46 7.04
C ARG A 45 11.29 -1.00 6.52
N ILE A 46 12.26 -0.14 6.22
CA ILE A 46 13.62 -0.53 5.82
C ILE A 46 14.24 -1.43 6.91
N GLN A 47 14.16 -0.99 8.17
CA GLN A 47 14.70 -1.77 9.29
C GLN A 47 14.03 -3.14 9.43
N GLN A 48 12.70 -3.20 9.35
CA GLN A 48 11.99 -4.48 9.40
C GLN A 48 12.39 -5.42 8.25
N CYS A 49 12.47 -4.90 7.03
CA CYS A 49 12.86 -5.68 5.86
C CYS A 49 14.30 -6.21 5.99
N ALA A 50 15.23 -5.34 6.37
CA ALA A 50 16.62 -5.72 6.58
C ALA A 50 16.76 -6.77 7.68
N ASN A 51 16.02 -6.63 8.80
CA ASN A 51 16.03 -7.60 9.90
C ASN A 51 15.40 -8.95 9.51
N GLY A 52 14.33 -8.93 8.72
CA GLY A 52 13.67 -10.15 8.23
C GLY A 52 14.56 -10.99 7.32
N ILE A 53 15.34 -10.33 6.46
CA ILE A 53 16.33 -10.99 5.59
C ILE A 53 17.58 -11.39 6.40
N GLY A 54 18.02 -10.53 7.32
CA GLY A 54 19.22 -10.71 8.14
C GLY A 54 20.50 -10.30 7.41
N GLU A 55 21.53 -9.92 8.17
CA GLU A 55 22.76 -9.31 7.66
C GLU A 55 23.49 -10.17 6.62
N THR A 56 23.76 -11.44 6.93
CA THR A 56 24.50 -12.35 6.03
C THR A 56 23.79 -12.54 4.69
N CYS A 57 22.48 -12.76 4.73
CA CYS A 57 21.70 -12.94 3.52
C CYS A 57 21.47 -11.64 2.78
N GLY A 58 21.27 -10.54 3.49
CA GLY A 58 21.20 -9.20 2.93
C GLY A 58 22.45 -8.85 2.14
N ASN A 59 23.63 -9.17 2.67
CA ASN A 59 24.90 -8.93 1.97
C ASN A 59 25.04 -9.78 0.69
N SER A 60 24.70 -11.07 0.74
CA SER A 60 24.71 -11.93 -0.46
C SER A 60 23.73 -11.45 -1.54
N ILE A 61 22.51 -11.08 -1.15
CA ILE A 61 21.50 -10.56 -2.08
C ILE A 61 21.94 -9.20 -2.65
N PHE A 62 22.51 -8.33 -1.81
CA PHE A 62 23.09 -7.06 -2.25
C PHE A 62 24.19 -7.27 -3.28
N HIS A 63 25.13 -8.20 -3.06
CA HIS A 63 26.19 -8.50 -4.02
C HIS A 63 25.66 -9.14 -5.31
N TYR A 64 24.55 -9.88 -5.27
CA TYR A 64 23.88 -10.35 -6.49
C TYR A 64 23.32 -9.19 -7.31
N VAL A 65 22.58 -8.28 -6.65
CA VAL A 65 21.85 -7.20 -7.31
C VAL A 65 22.79 -6.08 -7.77
N PHE A 66 23.68 -5.62 -6.91
CA PHE A 66 24.57 -4.49 -7.18
C PHE A 66 25.97 -4.89 -7.64
N GLY A 67 26.38 -6.13 -7.36
CA GLY A 67 27.72 -6.63 -7.67
C GLY A 67 27.77 -7.62 -8.85
N ALA A 68 28.81 -8.46 -8.79
CA ALA A 68 29.12 -9.47 -9.80
C ALA A 68 28.65 -10.87 -9.43
N GLU A 69 28.20 -11.10 -8.19
CA GLU A 69 27.73 -12.42 -7.75
C GLU A 69 26.52 -12.90 -8.58
N LYS A 70 26.37 -14.22 -8.67
CA LYS A 70 25.35 -14.89 -9.50
C LYS A 70 24.58 -15.97 -8.75
N HIS A 71 24.84 -16.14 -7.47
CA HIS A 71 24.26 -17.20 -6.66
C HIS A 71 23.83 -16.64 -5.30
N VAL A 72 22.68 -17.11 -4.84
CA VAL A 72 22.17 -16.88 -3.48
C VAL A 72 21.85 -18.26 -2.91
N SER A 73 22.19 -18.49 -1.65
CA SER A 73 21.94 -19.80 -1.01
C SER A 73 20.45 -20.06 -0.84
N LYS A 74 20.06 -21.33 -0.74
CA LYS A 74 18.65 -21.71 -0.46
C LYS A 74 18.15 -21.09 0.84
N GLU A 75 18.98 -21.06 1.89
CA GLU A 75 18.63 -20.41 3.16
C GLU A 75 18.30 -18.93 2.96
N CYS A 76 19.15 -18.21 2.22
CA CYS A 76 18.92 -16.78 1.98
C CYS A 76 17.72 -16.53 1.07
N CYS A 77 17.44 -17.42 0.12
CA CYS A 77 16.19 -17.36 -0.63
C CYS A 77 14.96 -17.58 0.25
N THR A 78 14.99 -18.53 1.20
CA THR A 78 13.89 -18.70 2.16
C THR A 78 13.67 -17.45 3.00
N ARG A 79 14.73 -16.81 3.50
CA ARG A 79 14.61 -15.56 4.26
C ARG A 79 14.06 -14.41 3.40
N LEU A 80 14.54 -14.28 2.17
CA LEU A 80 14.06 -13.26 1.22
C LEU A 80 12.57 -13.43 0.92
N VAL A 81 12.13 -14.65 0.59
CA VAL A 81 10.73 -14.96 0.30
C VAL A 81 9.85 -14.72 1.53
N ASN A 82 10.32 -15.09 2.73
CA ASN A 82 9.59 -14.84 3.97
C ASN A 82 9.49 -13.34 4.29
N ALA A 83 10.50 -12.54 3.96
CA ALA A 83 10.45 -11.07 4.10
C ALA A 83 9.50 -10.43 3.08
N GLY A 84 9.34 -11.04 1.90
CA GLY A 84 8.38 -10.65 0.87
C GLY A 84 8.96 -9.77 -0.23
N GLU A 85 8.27 -9.75 -1.38
CA GLU A 85 8.65 -9.00 -2.58
C GLU A 85 8.76 -7.50 -2.29
N ASP A 86 7.78 -6.96 -1.57
CA ASP A 86 7.77 -5.54 -1.18
C ASP A 86 9.02 -5.15 -0.38
N CYS A 87 9.56 -6.06 0.44
CA CYS A 87 10.77 -5.79 1.20
C CYS A 87 12.01 -5.80 0.31
N HIS A 88 12.09 -6.76 -0.61
CA HIS A 88 13.16 -6.84 -1.61
C HIS A 88 13.19 -5.57 -2.48
N ASP A 89 12.03 -5.18 -3.00
CA ASP A 89 11.87 -3.99 -3.83
C ASP A 89 12.13 -2.71 -3.05
N LEU A 90 11.66 -2.59 -1.81
CA LEU A 90 11.90 -1.42 -0.97
C LEU A 90 13.40 -1.19 -0.78
N LEU A 91 14.14 -2.22 -0.35
CA LEU A 91 15.57 -2.11 -0.07
C LEU A 91 16.37 -1.75 -1.33
N THR A 92 16.04 -2.37 -2.47
CA THR A 92 16.67 -2.05 -3.76
C THR A 92 16.36 -0.63 -4.20
N ASN A 93 15.08 -0.21 -4.15
CA ASN A 93 14.68 1.12 -4.60
C ASN A 93 15.23 2.24 -3.71
N VAL A 94 15.32 2.02 -2.39
CA VAL A 94 15.96 2.97 -1.47
C VAL A 94 17.44 3.11 -1.81
N THR A 95 18.14 1.99 -2.00
CA THR A 95 19.56 2.00 -2.41
C THR A 95 19.75 2.74 -3.73
N ILE A 96 18.88 2.49 -4.73
CA ILE A 96 18.93 3.19 -6.03
C ILE A 96 18.85 4.71 -5.84
N ARG A 97 17.93 5.18 -4.98
CA ARG A 97 17.71 6.61 -4.70
C ARG A 97 18.88 7.23 -3.94
N LEU A 98 19.37 6.57 -2.88
CA LEU A 98 20.42 7.08 -2.01
C LEU A 98 21.75 7.22 -2.74
N GLU A 99 22.11 6.22 -3.54
CA GLU A 99 23.35 6.21 -4.33
C GLU A 99 23.24 6.97 -5.66
N GLN A 100 22.04 7.47 -5.98
CA GLN A 100 21.77 8.29 -7.17
C GLN A 100 22.21 7.63 -8.48
N PHE A 101 21.93 6.33 -8.63
CA PHE A 101 22.30 5.59 -9.83
C PHE A 101 21.68 6.21 -11.10
N PRO A 102 22.45 6.34 -12.21
CA PRO A 102 21.91 6.75 -13.50
C PRO A 102 20.76 5.86 -13.97
N GLU A 103 19.79 6.43 -14.68
CA GLU A 103 18.56 5.72 -15.09
C GLU A 103 18.84 4.36 -15.77
N GLN A 104 19.82 4.31 -16.67
CA GLN A 104 20.19 3.08 -17.36
C GLN A 104 20.73 2.02 -16.40
N GLN A 105 21.57 2.41 -15.45
CA GLN A 105 22.10 1.51 -14.43
C GLN A 105 21.01 1.07 -13.45
N ALA A 106 20.10 1.97 -13.08
CA ALA A 106 18.94 1.65 -12.25
C ALA A 106 18.02 0.61 -12.92
N LYS A 107 17.82 0.70 -14.25
CA LYS A 107 17.09 -0.33 -15.02
C LYS A 107 17.77 -1.69 -14.94
N GLU A 108 19.09 -1.74 -15.09
CA GLU A 108 19.86 -2.97 -14.98
C GLU A 108 19.82 -3.57 -13.57
N ILE A 109 19.89 -2.74 -12.54
CA ILE A 109 19.74 -3.14 -11.13
C ILE A 109 18.35 -3.74 -10.90
N LYS A 110 17.29 -3.09 -11.41
CA LYS A 110 15.92 -3.62 -11.31
C LYS A 110 15.76 -4.97 -12.00
N LEU A 111 16.34 -5.15 -13.19
CA LEU A 111 16.34 -6.46 -13.85
C LEU A 111 17.02 -7.55 -13.01
N LYS A 112 18.12 -7.22 -12.30
CA LYS A 112 18.77 -8.17 -11.38
C LYS A 112 17.95 -8.42 -10.12
N ASN A 113 17.28 -7.39 -9.60
CA ASN A 113 16.34 -7.48 -8.48
C ASN A 113 15.23 -8.49 -8.77
N ASP A 114 14.58 -8.35 -9.92
CA ASP A 114 13.49 -9.24 -10.34
C ASP A 114 14.02 -10.67 -10.56
N LYS A 115 15.22 -10.78 -11.14
CA LYS A 115 15.86 -12.08 -11.40
C LYS A 115 16.14 -12.87 -10.11
N VAL A 116 16.66 -12.22 -9.05
CA VAL A 116 16.93 -12.94 -7.79
C VAL A 116 15.62 -13.30 -7.09
N TRP A 117 14.59 -12.46 -7.18
CA TRP A 117 13.26 -12.78 -6.66
C TRP A 117 12.67 -14.02 -7.35
N ASP A 118 12.69 -14.06 -8.67
CA ASP A 118 12.19 -15.20 -9.44
C ASP A 118 13.01 -16.49 -9.23
N LEU A 119 14.32 -16.36 -9.01
CA LEU A 119 15.16 -17.49 -8.60
C LEU A 119 14.73 -18.03 -7.24
N CYS A 120 14.59 -17.15 -6.25
CA CYS A 120 14.25 -17.55 -4.89
C CYS A 120 12.82 -18.07 -4.74
N LYS A 121 11.85 -17.58 -5.52
CA LYS A 121 10.49 -18.15 -5.56
C LYS A 121 10.46 -19.58 -6.09
N LYS A 122 11.32 -19.92 -7.05
CA LYS A 122 11.40 -21.28 -7.62
C LYS A 122 12.03 -22.26 -6.64
N ASP A 123 13.07 -21.83 -5.94
CA ASP A 123 13.78 -22.67 -4.96
C ASP A 123 13.12 -22.68 -3.56
N GLY A 124 12.28 -21.68 -3.28
CA GLY A 124 11.56 -21.47 -2.02
C GLY A 124 10.15 -22.06 -1.96
N GLN A 125 9.67 -22.72 -3.02
CA GLN A 125 8.52 -23.64 -2.94
C GLN A 125 9.00 -24.94 -2.29
N ILE A 126 9.12 -24.93 -0.96
CA ILE A 126 9.34 -26.11 -0.12
C ILE A 126 8.09 -26.35 0.73
#